data_AF-A0A8J2MMQ9-F1
#
_entry.id   AF-A0A8J2MMQ9-F1
#
_cell.length_a   1.000
_cell.length_b   1.000
_cell.length_c   1.000
_cell.angle_alpha   90.00
_cell.angle_beta   90.00
_cell.angle_gamma   90.00
#
_symmetry.space_group_name_H-M   'P 1'
#
loop_
_entity.id
_entity.type
_entity.pdbx_description
1 polymer ?
#
loop_
_entity_poly.entity_id
_entity_poly.type
_entity_poly.pdbx_seq_one_letter_code
_entity_poly.pdbx_strand_id
1 'polypeptide(L)'
;MCANKIFHRIWNGLLSLFTTNSLPEMEPLTKEEKKLLIDGWPKLKEKNSDLFLRAWIKSAHGSVNIKKATGLREDEEPESNARFISLAPFIEDFVDKIIIELQCNDTKVAEECRKLGAKHVLIENFHTNFWDIFLGNLIQIILEAHSDEDQQQILAICKKFFAFFVNFMRDGYKKRVQEQLNGRRRMNV
;
A
#
# COMPACT_ATOMS: atom_id res chain seq x y z
N MET A 1 -17.54 15.45 20.48
CA MET A 1 -18.06 14.40 19.56
C MET A 1 -18.00 14.84 18.08
N CYS A 2 -16.85 15.34 17.59
CA CYS A 2 -16.71 15.82 16.20
C CYS A 2 -15.68 15.04 15.36
N ALA A 3 -14.83 14.20 15.99
CA ALA A 3 -13.80 13.42 15.30
C ALA A 3 -14.37 12.36 14.34
N ASN A 4 -15.52 11.75 14.68
CA ASN A 4 -16.10 10.65 13.91
C ASN A 4 -16.62 11.06 12.50
N LYS A 5 -17.06 12.32 12.33
CA LYS A 5 -17.54 12.82 11.03
C LYS A 5 -16.38 13.19 10.10
N ILE A 6 -15.31 13.75 10.65
CA ILE A 6 -14.08 14.06 9.89
C ILE A 6 -13.40 12.75 9.48
N PHE A 7 -13.33 11.78 10.41
CA PHE A 7 -12.83 10.42 10.18
C PHE A 7 -13.55 9.74 9.01
N HIS A 8 -14.90 9.67 9.03
CA HIS A 8 -15.64 9.06 7.94
C HIS A 8 -15.47 9.79 6.61
N ARG A 9 -15.33 11.12 6.61
CA ARG A 9 -15.20 11.90 5.37
C ARG A 9 -13.82 11.77 4.73
N ILE A 10 -12.77 11.72 5.53
CA ILE A 10 -11.39 11.46 5.08
C ILE A 10 -11.26 10.00 4.63
N TRP A 11 -11.84 9.06 5.38
CA TRP A 11 -11.87 7.64 5.04
C TRP A 11 -12.63 7.38 3.74
N ASN A 12 -13.81 7.96 3.57
CA ASN A 12 -14.57 7.85 2.33
C ASN A 12 -13.87 8.57 1.16
N GLY A 13 -13.16 9.68 1.42
CA GLY A 13 -12.33 10.36 0.43
C GLY A 13 -11.14 9.52 -0.03
N LEU A 14 -10.39 8.93 0.89
CA LEU A 14 -9.28 8.02 0.62
C LEU A 14 -9.79 6.74 -0.07
N LEU A 15 -10.82 6.10 0.45
CA LEU A 15 -11.44 4.96 -0.22
C LEU A 15 -11.93 5.35 -1.62
N SER A 16 -12.52 6.53 -1.84
CA SER A 16 -12.93 6.95 -3.19
C SER A 16 -11.74 7.11 -4.15
N LEU A 17 -10.59 7.56 -3.65
CA LEU A 17 -9.33 7.61 -4.40
C LEU A 17 -8.73 6.23 -4.69
N PHE A 18 -9.30 5.17 -4.14
CA PHE A 18 -8.73 3.82 -4.16
C PHE A 18 -9.75 2.74 -4.60
N THR A 19 -11.03 3.06 -4.70
CA THR A 19 -12.13 2.12 -5.01
C THR A 19 -12.66 2.25 -6.44
N THR A 20 -12.23 3.25 -7.20
CA THR A 20 -12.56 3.31 -8.62
C THR A 20 -11.69 2.31 -9.39
N ASN A 21 -12.32 1.44 -10.20
CA ASN A 21 -11.63 0.47 -11.08
C ASN A 21 -10.65 1.11 -12.07
N SER A 22 -10.67 2.44 -12.17
CA SER A 22 -9.66 3.31 -12.75
C SER A 22 -9.32 4.39 -11.72
N LEU A 23 -8.11 4.36 -11.16
CA LEU A 23 -7.57 5.54 -10.48
C LEU A 23 -7.50 6.69 -11.48
N PRO A 24 -7.73 7.94 -11.05
CA PRO A 24 -7.44 9.10 -11.89
C PRO A 24 -6.01 8.96 -12.44
N GLU A 25 -5.76 9.51 -13.63
CA GLU A 25 -4.43 9.53 -14.23
C GLU A 25 -3.49 10.28 -13.27
N MET A 26 -2.80 9.52 -12.42
CA MET A 26 -1.98 10.09 -11.35
C MET A 26 -0.73 10.64 -11.99
N GLU A 27 -0.59 11.97 -11.98
CA GLU A 27 0.64 12.60 -12.44
C GLU A 27 1.83 12.03 -11.65
N PRO A 28 2.96 11.74 -12.31
CA PRO A 28 4.17 11.34 -11.63
C PRO A 28 4.63 12.43 -10.65
N LEU A 29 5.43 12.05 -9.66
CA LEU A 29 6.05 13.03 -8.77
C LEU A 29 6.97 13.96 -9.57
N THR A 30 6.93 15.26 -9.29
CA THR A 30 7.93 16.20 -9.81
C THR A 30 9.31 15.90 -9.25
N LYS A 31 10.36 16.49 -9.84
CA LYS A 31 11.73 16.31 -9.36
C LYS A 31 11.87 16.79 -7.91
N GLU A 32 11.20 17.89 -7.57
CA GLU A 32 11.18 18.49 -6.25
C GLU A 32 10.44 17.60 -5.26
N GLU A 33 9.26 17.06 -5.64
CA GLU A 33 8.50 16.12 -4.80
C GLU A 33 9.30 14.84 -4.53
N LYS A 34 9.97 14.29 -5.54
CA LYS A 34 10.84 13.11 -5.37
C LYS A 34 11.95 13.39 -4.37
N LYS A 35 12.64 14.54 -4.51
CA LYS A 35 13.70 14.93 -3.58
C LYS A 35 13.17 15.07 -2.16
N LEU A 36 12.04 15.77 -1.96
CA LEU A 36 11.42 15.92 -0.65
C LEU A 36 11.03 14.58 -0.03
N LEU A 37 10.49 13.65 -0.81
CA LEU A 37 10.16 12.32 -0.33
C LEU A 37 11.41 11.54 0.08
N ILE A 38 12.44 11.51 -0.76
CA ILE A 38 13.69 10.79 -0.49
C ILE A 38 14.38 11.34 0.76
N ASP A 39 14.48 12.66 0.88
CA ASP A 39 15.16 13.33 2.00
C ASP A 39 14.33 13.26 3.30
N GLY A 40 13.00 13.27 3.19
CA GLY A 40 12.07 13.28 4.32
C GLY A 40 11.74 11.88 4.85
N TRP A 41 11.76 10.85 4.00
CA TRP A 41 11.32 9.49 4.35
C TRP A 41 12.09 8.88 5.53
N PRO A 42 13.43 8.95 5.61
CA PRO A 42 14.16 8.40 6.76
C PRO A 42 13.77 9.09 8.07
N LYS A 43 13.58 10.41 8.06
CA LYS A 43 13.19 11.20 9.25
C LYS A 43 11.77 10.86 9.71
N LEU A 44 10.88 10.62 8.76
CA LEU A 44 9.51 10.19 9.03
C LEU A 44 9.50 8.82 9.73
N LYS A 45 10.34 7.89 9.25
CA LYS A 45 10.52 6.56 9.83
C LYS A 45 11.19 6.56 11.20
N GLU A 46 12.24 7.36 11.38
CA GLU A 46 12.95 7.47 12.66
C GLU A 46 12.01 7.88 13.80
N LYS A 47 11.09 8.81 13.52
CA LYS A 47 10.05 9.24 14.48
C LYS A 47 8.91 8.22 14.66
N ASN A 48 8.78 7.25 13.76
CA ASN A 48 7.65 6.31 13.70
C ASN A 48 8.11 4.91 13.27
N SER A 49 9.02 4.30 14.02
CA SER A 49 9.71 3.07 13.62
C SER A 49 8.81 1.85 13.41
N ASP A 50 7.57 1.88 13.89
CA ASP A 50 6.59 0.81 13.81
C ASP A 50 5.43 1.10 12.83
N LEU A 51 5.57 2.13 11.98
CA LEU A 51 4.48 2.64 11.14
C LEU A 51 3.87 1.57 10.22
N PHE A 52 4.71 0.71 9.62
CA PHE A 52 4.28 -0.37 8.74
C PHE A 52 3.56 -1.47 9.51
N LEU A 53 4.09 -1.84 10.68
CA LEU A 53 3.49 -2.84 11.55
C LEU A 53 2.11 -2.39 12.04
N ARG A 54 1.98 -1.14 12.51
CA ARG A 54 0.69 -0.56 12.91
C ARG A 54 -0.30 -0.54 11.76
N ALA A 55 0.12 -0.14 10.55
CA ALA A 55 -0.74 -0.13 9.38
C ALA A 55 -1.19 -1.54 8.99
N TRP A 56 -0.29 -2.51 9.10
CA TRP A 56 -0.54 -3.92 8.78
C TRP A 56 -1.56 -4.56 9.74
N ILE A 57 -1.35 -4.40 11.05
CA ILE A 57 -2.28 -4.83 12.10
C ILE A 57 -3.66 -4.18 11.91
N LYS A 58 -3.71 -2.86 11.73
CA LYS A 58 -4.96 -2.11 11.53
C LYS A 58 -5.73 -2.59 10.30
N SER A 59 -5.02 -3.05 9.27
CA SER A 59 -5.64 -3.60 8.05
C SER A 59 -6.33 -4.94 8.29
N ALA A 60 -5.75 -5.83 9.09
CA ALA A 60 -6.38 -7.09 9.46
C ALA A 60 -7.56 -6.90 10.42
N HIS A 61 -7.50 -5.93 11.33
CA HIS A 61 -8.66 -5.54 12.15
C HIS A 61 -9.82 -5.01 11.31
N GLY A 62 -9.52 -4.21 10.28
CA GLY A 62 -10.53 -3.61 9.40
C GLY A 62 -11.09 -4.55 8.33
N SER A 63 -10.53 -5.75 8.14
CA SER A 63 -10.93 -6.64 7.04
C SER A 63 -10.71 -8.13 7.35
N VAL A 64 -11.82 -8.85 7.53
CA VAL A 64 -11.82 -10.32 7.66
C VAL A 64 -11.19 -11.01 6.44
N ASN A 65 -11.33 -10.43 5.25
CA ASN A 65 -10.74 -10.99 4.03
C ASN A 65 -9.21 -10.88 4.03
N ILE A 66 -8.65 -9.82 4.63
CA ILE A 66 -7.19 -9.72 4.83
C ILE A 66 -6.73 -10.78 5.82
N LYS A 67 -7.48 -11.02 6.92
CA LYS A 67 -7.18 -12.14 7.84
C LYS A 67 -7.13 -13.47 7.08
N LYS A 68 -8.17 -13.79 6.30
CA LYS A 68 -8.25 -15.03 5.51
C LYS A 68 -7.09 -15.20 4.54
N ALA A 69 -6.78 -14.18 3.74
CA ALA A 69 -5.72 -14.25 2.73
C ALA A 69 -4.31 -14.35 3.32
N THR A 70 -4.14 -13.98 4.59
CA THR A 70 -2.86 -14.04 5.31
C THR A 70 -2.75 -15.25 6.24
N GLY A 71 -3.80 -16.09 6.29
CA GLY A 71 -3.84 -17.29 7.10
C GLY A 71 -4.15 -17.05 8.58
N LEU A 72 -4.64 -15.86 8.94
CA LEU A 72 -5.19 -15.57 10.27
C LEU A 72 -6.61 -16.15 10.39
N ARG A 73 -6.93 -16.69 11.57
CA ARG A 73 -8.33 -17.02 11.89
C ARG A 73 -9.13 -15.74 12.12
N GLU A 74 -10.45 -15.82 11.95
CA GLU A 74 -11.32 -14.65 12.14
C GLU A 74 -11.28 -14.11 13.58
N ASP A 75 -11.22 -15.01 14.56
CA ASP A 75 -11.16 -14.77 16.01
C ASP A 75 -9.75 -14.54 16.54
N GLU A 76 -8.73 -14.64 15.68
CA GLU A 76 -7.34 -14.42 16.08
C GLU A 76 -6.98 -12.94 16.03
N GLU A 77 -6.35 -12.46 17.10
CA GLU A 77 -5.81 -11.10 17.18
C GLU A 77 -4.54 -11.01 16.33
N PRO A 78 -4.47 -10.11 15.31
CA PRO A 78 -3.31 -9.97 14.42
C PRO A 78 -1.97 -9.80 15.17
N GLU A 79 -2.00 -9.11 16.31
CA GLU A 79 -0.87 -8.81 17.18
C GLU A 79 -0.31 -10.04 17.90
N SER A 80 -1.09 -11.12 17.99
CA SER A 80 -0.68 -12.36 18.64
C SER A 80 -0.05 -13.36 17.67
N ASN A 81 -0.18 -13.14 16.36
CA ASN A 81 0.30 -14.06 15.34
C ASN A 81 1.68 -13.64 14.81
N ALA A 82 2.72 -14.36 15.22
CA ALA A 82 4.10 -14.07 14.84
C ALA A 82 4.34 -14.11 13.32
N ARG A 83 3.69 -15.04 12.60
CA ARG A 83 3.81 -15.15 11.14
C ARG A 83 3.24 -13.91 10.46
N PHE A 84 2.07 -13.45 10.88
CA PHE A 84 1.43 -12.25 10.35
C PHE A 84 2.27 -11.01 10.61
N ILE A 85 2.74 -10.82 11.84
CA ILE A 85 3.60 -9.68 12.22
C ILE A 85 4.91 -9.69 11.41
N SER A 86 5.50 -10.86 11.18
CA SER A 86 6.76 -11.00 10.43
C SER A 86 6.70 -10.52 8.99
N LEU A 87 5.50 -10.29 8.43
CA LEU A 87 5.33 -9.76 7.09
C LEU A 87 5.59 -8.25 7.01
N ALA A 88 5.40 -7.50 8.11
CA ALA A 88 5.51 -6.04 8.09
C ALA A 88 6.89 -5.53 7.64
N PRO A 89 8.03 -6.08 8.10
CA PRO A 89 9.36 -5.68 7.61
C PRO A 89 9.53 -5.86 6.10
N PHE A 90 8.97 -6.92 5.50
CA PHE A 90 9.08 -7.12 4.05
C PHE A 90 8.29 -6.08 3.23
N ILE A 91 7.17 -5.58 3.79
CA ILE A 91 6.40 -4.50 3.19
C ILE A 91 7.19 -3.20 3.28
N GLU A 92 7.77 -2.94 4.45
CA GLU A 92 8.62 -1.78 4.71
C GLU A 92 9.85 -1.76 3.80
N ASP A 93 10.60 -2.86 3.72
CA ASP A 93 11.77 -3.02 2.85
C ASP A 93 11.43 -2.74 1.38
N PHE A 94 10.25 -3.17 0.92
CA PHE A 94 9.83 -2.89 -0.45
C PHE A 94 9.57 -1.40 -0.68
N VAL A 95 8.93 -0.71 0.27
CA VAL A 95 8.67 0.73 0.16
C VAL A 95 9.99 1.52 0.26
N ASP A 96 10.88 1.12 1.15
CA ASP A 96 12.23 1.69 1.26
C ASP A 96 13.02 1.50 -0.03
N LYS A 97 12.96 0.32 -0.64
CA LYS A 97 13.59 0.07 -1.93
C LYS A 97 13.11 1.05 -3.00
N ILE A 98 11.80 1.23 -3.17
CA ILE A 98 11.27 2.08 -4.25
C ILE A 98 11.50 3.58 -3.99
N ILE A 99 11.58 4.00 -2.72
CA ILE A 99 11.84 5.40 -2.35
C ILE A 99 13.34 5.70 -2.34
N ILE A 100 14.11 4.95 -1.57
CA ILE A 100 15.52 5.24 -1.26
C ILE A 100 16.46 4.64 -2.31
N GLU A 101 16.40 3.31 -2.52
CA GLU A 101 17.33 2.64 -3.42
C GLU A 101 17.10 3.01 -4.89
N LEU A 102 15.83 3.05 -5.30
CA LEU A 102 15.44 3.42 -6.66
C LEU A 102 15.24 4.91 -6.84
N GLN A 103 15.35 5.72 -5.77
CA GLN A 103 15.21 7.17 -5.78
C GLN A 103 13.94 7.66 -6.48
N CYS A 104 12.82 6.97 -6.26
CA CYS A 104 11.54 7.26 -6.91
C CYS A 104 11.65 7.31 -8.46
N ASN A 105 12.56 6.55 -9.07
CA ASN A 105 12.69 6.49 -10.52
C ASN A 105 11.49 5.78 -11.14
N ASP A 106 10.63 6.53 -11.83
CA ASP A 106 9.33 6.06 -12.34
C ASP A 106 9.40 4.73 -13.09
N THR A 107 10.38 4.57 -13.99
CA THR A 107 10.52 3.34 -14.78
C THR A 107 10.91 2.14 -13.90
N LYS A 108 11.92 2.30 -13.04
CA LYS A 108 12.38 1.23 -12.15
C LYS A 108 11.33 0.87 -11.10
N VAL A 109 10.67 1.87 -10.51
CA VAL A 109 9.58 1.69 -9.56
C VAL A 109 8.42 0.95 -10.23
N ALA A 110 7.99 1.39 -11.40
CA ALA A 110 6.90 0.73 -12.13
C ALA A 110 7.22 -0.74 -12.46
N GLU A 111 8.48 -1.06 -12.78
CA GLU A 111 8.91 -2.43 -13.03
C GLU A 111 8.81 -3.31 -11.77
N GLU A 112 9.39 -2.85 -10.65
CA GLU A 112 9.37 -3.60 -9.38
C GLU A 112 7.95 -3.76 -8.83
N CYS A 113 7.10 -2.74 -8.96
CA CYS A 113 5.70 -2.81 -8.56
C CYS A 113 4.91 -3.81 -9.40
N ARG A 114 5.12 -3.86 -10.73
CA ARG A 114 4.49 -4.90 -11.56
C ARG A 114 4.94 -6.30 -11.16
N LYS A 115 6.25 -6.50 -10.90
CA LYS A 115 6.78 -7.79 -10.42
C LYS A 115 6.14 -8.20 -9.09
N LEU A 116 6.05 -7.27 -8.13
CA LEU A 116 5.43 -7.54 -6.84
C LEU A 116 3.93 -7.83 -6.98
N GLY A 117 3.20 -7.03 -7.77
CA GLY A 117 1.79 -7.25 -8.05
C GLY A 117 1.51 -8.62 -8.68
N ALA A 118 2.34 -9.06 -9.62
CA ALA A 118 2.22 -10.39 -10.22
C ALA A 118 2.40 -11.53 -9.21
N LYS A 119 3.27 -11.38 -8.20
CA LYS A 119 3.45 -12.38 -7.14
C LYS A 119 2.20 -12.55 -6.26
N HIS A 120 1.40 -11.50 -6.09
CA HIS A 120 0.18 -11.56 -5.28
C HIS A 120 -0.91 -12.46 -5.88
N VAL A 121 -0.85 -12.79 -7.17
CA VAL A 121 -1.75 -13.77 -7.80
C VAL A 121 -1.62 -15.17 -7.18
N LEU A 122 -0.47 -15.46 -6.53
CA LEU A 122 -0.22 -16.74 -5.87
C LEU A 122 -0.85 -16.82 -4.47
N ILE A 123 -1.38 -15.71 -3.95
CA ILE A 123 -1.99 -15.65 -2.62
C ILE A 123 -3.47 -16.00 -2.76
N GLU A 124 -3.89 -17.06 -2.08
CA GLU A 124 -5.28 -17.48 -2.05
C GLU A 124 -6.16 -16.40 -1.42
N ASN A 125 -7.37 -16.18 -1.98
CA ASN A 125 -8.32 -15.16 -1.52
C ASN A 125 -7.78 -13.71 -1.54
N PHE A 126 -6.70 -13.45 -2.29
CA PHE A 126 -6.20 -12.10 -2.45
C PHE A 126 -7.12 -11.24 -3.32
N HIS A 127 -7.45 -10.05 -2.82
CA HIS A 127 -8.18 -9.04 -3.57
C HIS A 127 -7.32 -7.78 -3.70
N THR A 128 -7.30 -7.17 -4.88
CA THR A 128 -6.47 -5.98 -5.15
C THR A 128 -6.82 -4.77 -4.29
N ASN A 129 -8.01 -4.74 -3.70
CA ASN A 129 -8.42 -3.69 -2.74
C ASN A 129 -7.70 -3.80 -1.38
N PHE A 130 -6.97 -4.89 -1.11
CA PHE A 130 -6.19 -5.00 0.12
C PHE A 130 -5.05 -3.99 0.16
N TRP A 131 -4.45 -3.67 -0.99
CA TRP A 131 -3.44 -2.62 -1.09
C TRP A 131 -4.00 -1.26 -0.68
N ASP A 132 -5.25 -0.99 -1.05
CA ASP A 132 -5.93 0.26 -0.72
C ASP A 132 -6.24 0.39 0.77
N ILE A 133 -6.72 -0.70 1.39
CA ILE A 133 -6.97 -0.76 2.83
C ILE A 133 -5.66 -0.51 3.58
N PHE A 134 -4.59 -1.20 3.18
CA PHE A 134 -3.28 -1.04 3.80
C PHE A 134 -2.74 0.38 3.68
N LEU A 135 -2.76 0.95 2.47
CA LEU A 135 -2.24 2.30 2.25
C LEU A 135 -3.11 3.38 2.90
N GLY A 136 -4.42 3.20 2.96
CA GLY A 136 -5.30 4.08 3.72
C GLY A 136 -4.90 4.12 5.19
N ASN A 137 -4.64 2.95 5.80
CA ASN A 137 -4.17 2.85 7.18
C ASN A 137 -2.77 3.47 7.36
N LEU A 138 -1.85 3.22 6.42
CA LEU A 138 -0.51 3.78 6.43
C LEU A 138 -0.52 5.31 6.39
N ILE A 139 -1.27 5.89 5.44
CA ILE A 139 -1.46 7.34 5.31
C ILE A 139 -2.10 7.93 6.56
N GLN A 140 -3.07 7.24 7.14
CA GLN A 140 -3.73 7.68 8.37
C GLN A 140 -2.74 7.72 9.55
N ILE A 141 -1.89 6.72 9.69
CA ILE A 141 -0.86 6.69 10.74
C ILE A 141 0.18 7.79 10.52
N ILE A 142 0.58 8.04 9.28
CA ILE A 142 1.48 9.17 8.95
C ILE A 142 0.81 10.50 9.31
N LEU A 143 -0.47 10.68 9.01
CA LEU A 143 -1.21 11.89 9.37
C LEU A 143 -1.31 12.07 10.90
N GLU A 144 -1.64 11.01 11.64
CA GLU A 144 -1.74 11.04 13.11
C GLU A 144 -0.40 11.36 13.79
N ALA A 145 0.71 10.97 13.18
CA ALA A 145 2.04 11.23 13.69
C ALA A 145 2.52 12.67 13.50
N HIS A 146 1.78 13.51 12.76
CA HIS A 146 2.30 14.76 12.21
C HIS A 146 1.32 15.92 12.40
N SER A 147 1.70 16.90 13.23
CA SER A 147 0.96 18.15 13.44
C SER A 147 1.58 19.37 12.74
N ASP A 148 2.69 19.18 12.02
CA ASP A 148 3.52 20.27 11.42
C ASP A 148 3.23 20.46 9.91
N GLU A 149 3.33 21.69 9.41
CA GLU A 149 3.01 22.06 8.03
C GLU A 149 3.95 21.38 7.01
N ASP A 150 5.25 21.30 7.32
CA ASP A 150 6.25 20.60 6.49
C ASP A 150 5.90 19.11 6.31
N GLN A 151 5.22 18.52 7.30
CA GLN A 151 4.84 17.11 7.27
C GLN A 151 3.52 16.88 6.52
N GLN A 152 2.67 17.91 6.40
CA GLN A 152 1.50 17.85 5.50
C GLN A 152 1.91 17.79 4.03
N GLN A 153 3.01 18.46 3.65
CA GLN A 153 3.56 18.38 2.30
C GLN A 153 4.06 16.96 1.99
N ILE A 154 4.82 16.35 2.91
CA ILE A 154 5.27 14.95 2.78
C ILE A 154 4.07 14.00 2.68
N LEU A 155 3.02 14.22 3.46
CA LEU A 155 1.81 13.40 3.40
C LEU A 155 1.14 13.46 2.02
N ALA A 156 1.03 14.64 1.41
CA ALA A 156 0.47 14.80 0.07
C ALA A 156 1.32 14.05 -0.98
N ILE A 157 2.65 14.16 -0.86
CA ILE A 157 3.59 13.46 -1.74
C ILE A 157 3.49 11.94 -1.54
N CYS A 158 3.40 11.44 -0.31
CA CYS A 158 3.18 10.02 -0.01
C CYS A 158 1.88 9.51 -0.62
N LYS A 159 0.76 10.24 -0.49
CA LYS A 159 -0.51 9.86 -1.13
C LYS A 159 -0.35 9.72 -2.64
N LYS A 160 0.31 10.70 -3.27
CA LYS A 160 0.57 10.72 -4.71
C LYS A 160 1.43 9.52 -5.14
N PHE A 161 2.53 9.29 -4.43
CA PHE A 161 3.47 8.21 -4.71
C PHE A 161 2.89 6.81 -4.47
N PHE A 162 2.12 6.64 -3.40
CA PHE A 162 1.53 5.35 -3.05
C PHE A 162 0.49 4.92 -4.08
N ALA A 163 -0.40 5.83 -4.47
CA ALA A 163 -1.35 5.57 -5.54
C ALA A 163 -0.66 5.27 -6.88
N PHE A 164 0.43 5.98 -7.21
CA PHE A 164 1.24 5.69 -8.39
C PHE A 164 1.77 4.24 -8.39
N PHE A 165 2.37 3.78 -7.29
CA PHE A 165 2.97 2.45 -7.29
C PHE A 165 1.93 1.33 -7.25
N VAL A 166 0.78 1.51 -6.58
CA VAL A 166 -0.31 0.51 -6.57
C VAL A 166 -0.92 0.32 -7.95
N ASN A 167 -1.01 1.38 -8.75
CA ASN A 167 -1.44 1.24 -10.14
C ASN A 167 -0.58 0.23 -10.90
N PHE A 168 0.74 0.30 -10.76
CA PHE A 168 1.62 -0.69 -11.38
C PHE A 168 1.54 -2.07 -10.73
N MET A 169 1.26 -2.17 -9.42
CA MET A 169 0.97 -3.46 -8.80
C MET A 169 -0.31 -4.10 -9.41
N ARG A 170 -1.37 -3.32 -9.61
CA ARG A 170 -2.60 -3.78 -10.29
C ARG A 170 -2.32 -4.22 -11.71
N ASP A 171 -1.51 -3.48 -12.47
CA ASP A 171 -1.12 -3.87 -13.83
C ASP A 171 -0.42 -5.23 -13.84
N GLY A 172 0.56 -5.43 -12.95
CA GLY A 172 1.28 -6.69 -12.81
C GLY A 172 0.37 -7.86 -12.46
N TYR A 173 -0.56 -7.64 -11.52
CA TYR A 173 -1.55 -8.61 -11.11
C TYR A 173 -2.49 -8.99 -12.26
N LYS A 174 -3.12 -8.00 -12.90
CA LYS A 174 -4.05 -8.21 -14.03
C LYS A 174 -3.38 -8.97 -15.16
N LYS A 175 -2.15 -8.58 -15.54
CA LYS A 175 -1.37 -9.27 -16.57
C LYS A 175 -1.15 -10.74 -16.20
N ARG A 176 -0.71 -11.01 -14.97
CA ARG A 176 -0.43 -12.37 -14.50
C ARG A 176 -1.68 -13.25 -14.42
N VAL A 177 -2.82 -12.70 -13.99
CA VAL A 177 -4.12 -13.40 -14.02
C VAL A 177 -4.48 -13.79 -15.47
N GLN A 178 -4.36 -12.86 -16.41
CA GLN A 178 -4.66 -13.13 -17.82
C GLN A 178 -3.74 -14.22 -18.42
N GLU A 179 -2.45 -14.20 -18.09
CA GLU A 179 -1.49 -15.23 -18.51
C GLU A 179 -1.89 -16.63 -18.00
N GLN A 180 -2.30 -16.75 -16.73
CA GLN A 180 -2.75 -18.03 -16.16
C GLN A 180 -4.04 -18.53 -16.82
N LEU A 181 -5.00 -17.64 -17.10
CA LEU A 181 -6.23 -17.99 -17.83
C LEU A 181 -5.94 -18.48 -19.25
N ASN A 182 -5.04 -17.78 -19.96
CA ASN A 182 -4.63 -18.17 -21.32
C ASN A 182 -3.86 -19.50 -21.33
N GLY A 183 -2.99 -19.74 -20.34
CA GLY A 183 -2.26 -21.00 -20.19
C GLY A 183 -3.20 -22.18 -19.98
N ARG A 184 -4.18 -22.05 -19.08
CA ARG A 184 -5.20 -23.08 -18.85
C ARG A 184 -6.02 -23.39 -20.10
N ARG A 185 -6.40 -22.36 -20.87
CA ARG A 185 -7.13 -22.55 -22.14
C ARG A 185 -6.33 -23.34 -23.17
N ARG A 186 -5.01 -23.16 -23.25
CA ARG A 186 -4.13 -23.90 -24.17
C ARG A 186 -3.88 -25.35 -23.75
N MET A 187 -4.05 -25.70 -22.48
CA MET A 187 -3.91 -27.08 -21.99
C MET A 187 -5.19 -27.92 -22.15
N ASN A 188 -6.34 -27.26 -22.34
CA ASN A 188 -7.65 -27.91 -22.49
C ASN A 188 -8.08 -28.04 -23.98
N VAL A 189 -7.17 -27.78 -24.92
CA VAL A 189 -7.30 -27.98 -26.37
C VAL A 189 -6.30 -29.04 -26.77
#